data_AF-A0A450UJD3-F1
#
_entry.id   AF-A0A450UJD3-F1
#
_cell.length_a   1.000
_cell.length_b   1.000
_cell.length_c   1.000
_cell.angle_alpha   90.00
_cell.angle_beta   90.00
_cell.angle_gamma   90.00
#
_symmetry.space_group_name_H-M   'P 1'
#
loop_
_entity.id
_entity.type
_entity.pdbx_description
1 polymer ?
#
loop_
_entity_poly.entity_id
_entity_poly.type
_entity_poly.pdbx_seq_one_letter_code
_entity_poly.pdbx_strand_id
1 'polypeptide(L)'
;MYRFLLTIGGSIRDLAPVILVIMFFQIVVLDKPIPNLAEIGIGILFVLIGLTLFVRGLEIGLFPLGETLAYSFAKKGSLIWILIFAFALGFGTTVAEPALIAVAGEAAFVAVEAGMIEQTEAAQSEYALGLRITVALSVGFAIVVGVYRIIRGWPVQYLILGGYIGVIIMTAFAPKEIIGIAYDSGGVTTSTITVPMVTALGVGLASSIQGRNPLSDGFGLIAFASLTPMVFVMGYGMVVA
;
A
#
# COMPACT_ATOMS: atom_id res chain seq x y z
N MET A 1 15.33 -25.91 -0.68
CA MET A 1 16.20 -25.38 0.40
C MET A 1 16.87 -24.06 0.02
N TYR A 2 17.73 -24.02 -1.02
CA TYR A 2 18.51 -22.81 -1.36
C TYR A 2 17.68 -21.55 -1.64
N ARG A 3 16.61 -21.67 -2.44
CA ARG A 3 15.69 -20.54 -2.70
C ARG A 3 14.98 -20.04 -1.43
N PHE A 4 14.66 -20.92 -0.49
CA PHE A 4 14.00 -20.55 0.76
C PHE A 4 14.95 -19.80 1.70
N LEU A 5 16.21 -20.25 1.79
CA LEU A 5 17.26 -19.54 2.54
C LEU A 5 17.54 -18.14 1.97
N LEU A 6 17.48 -17.98 0.64
CA LEU A 6 17.58 -16.67 0.00
C LEU A 6 16.39 -15.76 0.35
N THR A 7 15.16 -16.28 0.38
CA THR A 7 13.98 -15.50 0.79
C THR A 7 14.07 -15.04 2.24
N ILE A 8 14.53 -15.90 3.16
CA ILE A 8 14.80 -15.51 4.55
C ILE A 8 15.81 -14.36 4.61
N GLY A 9 16.91 -14.46 3.85
CA GLY A 9 17.90 -13.38 3.76
C GLY A 9 17.30 -12.07 3.24
N GLY A 10 16.38 -12.15 2.26
CA GLY A 10 15.59 -11.02 1.78
C GLY A 10 14.75 -10.39 2.88
N SER A 11 13.94 -11.17 3.60
CA SER A 11 13.10 -10.67 4.68
C SER A 11 13.90 -10.05 5.83
N ILE A 12 15.09 -10.59 6.15
CA ILE A 12 16.02 -9.96 7.11
C ILE A 12 16.47 -8.60 6.60
N ARG A 13 16.85 -8.49 5.32
CA ARG A 13 17.26 -7.22 4.71
C ARG A 13 16.12 -6.20 4.69
N ASP A 14 14.88 -6.64 4.50
CA ASP A 14 13.69 -5.77 4.48
C ASP A 14 13.35 -5.24 5.89
N LEU A 15 13.52 -6.06 6.93
CA LEU A 15 13.27 -5.69 8.32
C LEU A 15 14.42 -4.93 8.98
N ALA A 16 15.66 -5.15 8.54
CA ALA A 16 16.85 -4.56 9.17
C ALA A 16 16.78 -3.02 9.29
N PRO A 17 16.38 -2.24 8.27
CA PRO A 17 16.26 -0.79 8.38
C PRO A 17 15.31 -0.36 9.49
N VAL A 18 14.14 -1.03 9.61
CA VAL A 18 13.15 -0.72 10.64
C VAL A 18 13.72 -1.00 12.03
N ILE A 19 14.33 -2.18 12.22
CA ILE A 19 14.95 -2.57 13.48
C ILE A 19 16.08 -1.58 13.85
N LEU A 20 16.92 -1.20 12.89
CA LEU A 20 18.03 -0.27 13.09
C LEU A 20 17.53 1.13 13.48
N VAL A 21 16.48 1.64 12.81
CA VAL A 21 15.89 2.93 13.14
C VAL A 21 15.29 2.90 14.54
N ILE A 22 14.54 1.86 14.90
CA ILE A 22 13.96 1.71 16.25
C ILE A 22 15.07 1.66 17.31
N MET A 23 16.11 0.85 17.09
CA MET A 23 17.25 0.74 18.01
C MET A 23 17.99 2.08 18.16
N PHE A 24 18.21 2.78 17.05
CA PHE A 24 18.83 4.10 17.05
C PHE A 24 18.01 5.10 17.87
N PHE A 25 16.70 5.19 17.64
CA PHE A 25 15.85 6.11 18.40
C PHE A 25 15.79 5.74 19.89
N GLN A 26 15.66 4.46 20.24
CA GLN A 26 15.61 4.04 21.64
C GLN A 26 16.90 4.32 22.41
N ILE A 27 18.04 3.92 21.83
CA ILE A 27 19.34 3.97 22.52
C ILE A 27 19.96 5.37 22.44
N VAL A 28 19.89 6.03 21.28
CA VAL A 28 20.62 7.29 21.04
C VAL A 28 19.75 8.52 21.31
N VAL A 29 18.47 8.49 20.92
CA VAL A 29 17.59 9.68 20.99
C VAL A 29 16.80 9.72 22.30
N LEU A 30 16.22 8.60 22.71
CA LEU A 30 15.35 8.50 23.89
C LEU A 30 16.11 8.13 25.17
N ASP A 31 17.34 7.63 25.05
CA ASP A 31 18.19 7.14 26.14
C ASP A 31 17.47 6.18 27.10
N LYS A 32 16.67 5.26 26.52
CA LYS A 32 15.91 4.26 27.27
C LYS A 32 16.40 2.85 26.94
N PRO A 33 16.61 1.98 27.96
CA PRO A 33 16.88 0.58 27.71
C PRO A 33 15.65 -0.06 27.06
N ILE A 34 15.87 -0.94 26.08
CA ILE A 34 14.78 -1.60 25.37
C ILE A 34 14.10 -2.59 26.34
N PRO A 35 12.83 -2.37 26.72
CA PRO A 35 12.10 -3.30 27.56
C PRO A 35 11.81 -4.60 26.79
N ASN A 36 11.70 -5.73 27.52
CA ASN A 36 11.24 -7.01 26.98
C ASN A 36 12.01 -7.52 25.74
N LEU A 37 13.35 -7.40 25.75
CA LEU A 37 14.22 -7.80 24.64
C LEU A 37 13.94 -9.23 24.12
N ALA A 38 13.65 -10.17 25.02
CA ALA A 38 13.36 -11.56 24.68
C ALA A 38 12.03 -11.71 23.92
N GLU A 39 10.98 -11.01 24.35
CA GLU A 39 9.67 -11.02 23.67
C GLU A 39 9.77 -10.40 22.28
N ILE A 40 10.50 -9.27 22.16
CA ILE A 40 10.77 -8.61 20.88
C ILE A 40 11.54 -9.55 19.94
N GLY A 41 12.56 -10.26 20.44
CA GLY A 41 13.33 -11.22 19.65
C GLY A 41 12.47 -12.37 19.11
N ILE A 42 11.57 -12.90 19.93
CA ILE A 42 10.61 -13.95 19.52
C ILE A 42 9.61 -13.38 18.51
N GLY A 43 9.10 -12.17 18.72
CA GLY A 43 8.21 -11.48 17.79
C GLY A 43 8.86 -11.27 16.42
N ILE A 44 10.11 -10.79 16.38
CA ILE A 44 10.88 -10.62 15.14
C ILE A 44 11.06 -11.95 14.42
N LEU A 45 11.33 -13.04 15.15
CA LEU A 45 11.43 -14.37 14.56
C LEU A 45 10.12 -14.82 13.91
N PHE A 46 8.98 -14.64 14.58
CA PHE A 46 7.68 -14.97 14.01
C PHE A 46 7.33 -14.09 12.81
N VAL A 47 7.62 -12.79 12.86
CA VAL A 47 7.44 -11.88 11.72
C VAL A 47 8.31 -12.31 10.54
N LEU A 48 9.58 -12.67 10.78
CA LEU A 48 10.48 -13.15 9.74
C LEU A 48 9.94 -14.41 9.05
N ILE A 49 9.54 -15.42 9.82
CA ILE A 49 9.01 -16.67 9.28
C ILE A 49 7.70 -16.42 8.55
N GLY A 50 6.78 -15.67 9.17
CA GLY A 50 5.48 -15.34 8.59
C GLY A 50 5.60 -14.57 7.28
N LEU A 51 6.40 -13.50 7.26
CA LEU A 51 6.64 -12.68 6.08
C LEU A 51 7.32 -13.49 4.96
N THR A 52 8.31 -14.32 5.30
CA THR A 52 8.99 -15.19 4.33
C THR A 52 7.99 -16.14 3.66
N LEU A 53 7.20 -16.86 4.45
CA LEU A 53 6.21 -17.81 3.92
C LEU A 53 5.13 -17.10 3.10
N PHE A 54 4.71 -15.93 3.57
CA PHE A 54 3.70 -15.11 2.91
C PHE A 54 4.16 -14.61 1.54
N VAL A 55 5.30 -13.89 1.47
CA VAL A 55 5.87 -13.39 0.21
C VAL A 55 6.13 -14.54 -0.75
N ARG A 56 6.68 -15.65 -0.27
CA ARG A 56 6.93 -16.82 -1.11
C ARG A 56 5.64 -17.42 -1.68
N GLY A 57 4.57 -17.47 -0.88
CA GLY A 57 3.24 -17.90 -1.33
C GLY A 57 2.69 -17.00 -2.44
N LEU A 58 2.86 -15.68 -2.32
CA LEU A 58 2.44 -14.72 -3.34
C LEU A 58 3.22 -14.87 -4.65
N GLU A 59 4.55 -15.03 -4.58
CA GLU A 59 5.42 -15.21 -5.75
C GLU A 59 5.05 -16.45 -6.57
N ILE A 60 4.64 -17.54 -5.91
CA ILE A 60 4.30 -18.79 -6.59
C ILE A 60 2.85 -18.77 -7.08
N GLY A 61 1.95 -18.14 -6.31
CA GLY A 61 0.51 -18.15 -6.57
C GLY A 61 0.01 -16.88 -7.26
N LEU A 62 -0.07 -15.77 -6.52
CA LEU A 62 -0.77 -14.56 -6.94
C LEU A 62 -0.06 -13.80 -8.06
N PHE A 63 1.27 -13.68 -8.03
CA PHE A 63 2.00 -12.84 -9.00
C PHE A 63 1.91 -13.41 -10.43
N PRO A 64 2.18 -14.71 -10.68
CA PRO A 64 2.04 -15.28 -12.03
C PRO A 64 0.62 -15.24 -12.56
N LEU A 65 -0.38 -15.39 -11.67
CA LEU A 65 -1.79 -15.24 -12.03
C LEU A 65 -2.10 -13.80 -12.47
N GLY A 66 -1.64 -12.81 -11.71
CA GLY A 66 -1.78 -11.39 -12.05
C GLY A 66 -1.15 -11.05 -13.42
N GLU A 67 0.07 -11.50 -13.65
CA GLU A 67 0.80 -11.31 -14.92
C GLU A 67 0.08 -11.95 -16.11
N THR A 68 -0.36 -13.21 -15.96
CA THR A 68 -1.04 -13.95 -17.04
C THR A 68 -2.38 -13.33 -17.41
N LEU A 69 -3.13 -12.87 -16.40
CA LEU A 69 -4.40 -12.18 -16.61
C LEU A 69 -4.18 -10.82 -17.28
N ALA A 70 -3.22 -10.03 -16.81
CA ALA A 70 -2.86 -8.74 -17.41
C ALA A 70 -2.50 -8.90 -18.90
N TYR A 71 -1.64 -9.88 -19.23
CA TYR A 71 -1.25 -10.17 -20.62
C TYR A 71 -2.45 -10.61 -21.48
N SER A 72 -3.30 -11.50 -20.94
CA SER A 72 -4.48 -12.00 -21.64
C SER A 72 -5.49 -10.90 -21.92
N PHE A 73 -5.72 -9.99 -20.96
CA PHE A 73 -6.61 -8.86 -21.14
C PHE A 73 -6.05 -7.83 -22.12
N ALA A 74 -4.75 -7.54 -22.06
CA ALA A 74 -4.08 -6.68 -23.04
C ALA A 74 -4.24 -7.21 -24.47
N LYS A 75 -4.09 -8.53 -24.67
CA LYS A 75 -4.28 -9.18 -25.98
C LYS A 75 -5.74 -9.19 -26.46
N LYS A 76 -6.71 -9.30 -25.54
CA LYS A 76 -8.15 -9.35 -25.88
C LYS A 76 -8.71 -7.99 -26.26
N GLY A 77 -8.07 -6.88 -25.87
CA GLY A 77 -8.35 -5.53 -26.35
C GLY A 77 -9.62 -4.85 -25.78
N SER A 78 -10.30 -5.47 -24.81
CA SER A 78 -11.48 -4.84 -24.19
C SER A 78 -11.07 -3.92 -23.04
N LEU A 79 -11.17 -2.61 -23.29
CA LEU A 79 -10.86 -1.57 -22.30
C LEU A 79 -11.66 -1.75 -21.00
N ILE A 80 -12.97 -2.01 -21.09
CA ILE A 80 -13.85 -2.13 -19.92
C ILE A 80 -13.38 -3.25 -19.00
N TRP A 81 -13.08 -4.43 -19.56
CA TRP A 81 -12.63 -5.58 -18.77
C TRP A 81 -11.26 -5.36 -18.14
N ILE A 82 -10.34 -4.68 -18.85
CA ILE A 82 -9.05 -4.28 -18.31
C ILE A 82 -9.24 -3.36 -17.10
N LEU A 83 -10.12 -2.35 -17.19
CA LEU A 83 -10.36 -1.40 -16.10
C LEU A 83 -11.04 -2.05 -14.89
N ILE A 84 -12.03 -2.93 -15.11
CA ILE A 84 -12.68 -3.69 -14.02
C ILE A 84 -11.65 -4.59 -13.32
N PHE A 85 -10.82 -5.29 -14.09
CA PHE A 85 -9.76 -6.14 -13.54
C PHE A 85 -8.74 -5.31 -12.74
N ALA A 86 -8.29 -4.18 -13.30
CA ALA A 86 -7.38 -3.25 -12.64
C ALA A 86 -7.93 -2.75 -11.30
N PHE A 87 -9.21 -2.36 -11.27
CA PHE A 87 -9.90 -1.95 -10.04
C PHE A 87 -9.93 -3.08 -9.02
N ALA A 88 -10.42 -4.26 -9.42
CA ALA A 88 -10.57 -5.41 -8.54
C ALA A 88 -9.22 -5.89 -7.98
N LEU A 89 -8.17 -5.85 -8.79
CA LEU A 89 -6.81 -6.19 -8.38
C LEU A 89 -6.29 -5.17 -7.36
N GLY A 90 -6.40 -3.87 -7.64
CA GLY A 90 -5.95 -2.82 -6.71
C GLY A 90 -6.69 -2.83 -5.39
N PHE A 91 -8.01 -2.91 -5.46
CA PHE A 91 -8.87 -3.04 -4.29
C PHE A 91 -8.54 -4.30 -3.50
N GLY A 92 -8.56 -5.47 -4.13
CA GLY A 92 -8.38 -6.76 -3.46
C GLY A 92 -7.00 -6.92 -2.81
N THR A 93 -5.94 -6.51 -3.52
CA THR A 93 -4.57 -6.56 -2.96
C THR A 93 -4.41 -5.62 -1.77
N THR A 94 -5.03 -4.45 -1.83
CA THR A 94 -4.98 -3.47 -0.73
C THR A 94 -5.80 -3.91 0.48
N VAL A 95 -6.99 -4.49 0.30
CA VAL A 95 -7.77 -5.06 1.42
C VAL A 95 -7.00 -6.18 2.13
N ALA A 96 -6.27 -6.98 1.36
CA ALA A 96 -5.49 -8.10 1.84
C ALA A 96 -4.16 -7.69 2.50
N GLU A 97 -3.75 -6.42 2.42
CA GLU A 97 -2.44 -5.96 2.88
C GLU A 97 -2.32 -5.93 4.42
N PRO A 98 -1.44 -6.75 5.04
CA PRO A 98 -1.29 -6.80 6.49
C PRO A 98 -0.83 -5.46 7.09
N ALA A 99 0.03 -4.72 6.39
CA ALA A 99 0.50 -3.42 6.87
C ALA A 99 -0.67 -2.43 7.02
N LEU A 100 -1.67 -2.49 6.12
CA LEU A 100 -2.86 -1.65 6.21
C LEU A 100 -3.78 -2.06 7.35
N ILE A 101 -3.85 -3.36 7.67
CA ILE A 101 -4.59 -3.84 8.84
C ILE A 101 -3.99 -3.26 10.12
N ALA A 102 -2.67 -3.29 10.26
CA ALA A 102 -1.97 -2.76 11.43
C ALA A 102 -2.13 -1.25 11.55
N VAL A 103 -1.89 -0.50 10.48
CA VAL A 103 -2.03 0.98 10.48
C VAL A 103 -3.48 1.41 10.74
N ALA A 104 -4.47 0.69 10.22
CA ALA A 104 -5.86 1.01 10.49
C ALA A 104 -6.28 0.73 11.94
N GLY A 105 -5.72 -0.31 12.57
CA GLY A 105 -5.90 -0.56 14.00
C GLY A 105 -5.29 0.54 14.86
N GLU A 106 -4.06 0.95 14.54
CA GLU A 106 -3.39 2.06 15.24
C GLU A 106 -4.13 3.39 15.05
N ALA A 107 -4.61 3.65 13.82
CA ALA A 107 -5.42 4.82 13.52
C ALA A 107 -6.72 4.87 14.34
N ALA A 108 -7.39 3.72 14.53
CA ALA A 108 -8.57 3.63 15.37
C ALA A 108 -8.23 3.92 16.85
N PHE A 109 -7.11 3.40 17.35
CA PHE A 109 -6.65 3.69 18.71
C PHE A 109 -6.39 5.19 18.93
N VAL A 110 -5.66 5.83 18.01
CA VAL A 110 -5.39 7.28 18.06
C VAL A 110 -6.67 8.11 17.95
N ALA A 111 -7.64 7.67 17.11
CA ALA A 111 -8.92 8.36 16.97
C ALA A 111 -9.76 8.32 18.26
N VAL A 112 -9.67 7.23 19.04
CA VAL A 112 -10.30 7.13 20.37
C VAL A 112 -9.63 8.07 21.37
N GLU A 113 -8.29 8.10 21.43
CA GLU A 113 -7.55 8.99 22.33
C GLU A 113 -7.83 10.48 22.03
N ALA A 114 -8.00 10.82 20.76
CA ALA A 114 -8.38 12.16 20.32
C ALA A 114 -9.86 12.51 20.56
N GLY A 115 -10.68 11.55 21.02
CA GLY A 115 -12.11 11.75 21.24
C GLY A 115 -12.95 11.87 19.97
N MET A 116 -12.43 11.44 18.81
CA MET A 116 -13.16 11.47 17.53
C MET A 116 -14.17 10.33 17.41
N ILE A 117 -13.93 9.20 18.08
CA ILE A 117 -14.82 8.03 18.08
C ILE A 117 -15.04 7.50 19.50
N GLU A 118 -16.16 6.82 19.74
CA GLU A 118 -16.50 6.27 21.05
C GLU A 118 -15.47 5.24 21.54
N GLN A 119 -15.27 5.14 22.85
CA GLN A 119 -14.39 4.15 23.48
C GLN A 119 -15.04 2.75 23.54
N THR A 120 -15.55 2.26 22.40
CA THR A 120 -16.15 0.94 22.28
C THR A 120 -15.39 0.11 21.25
N GLU A 121 -15.26 -1.19 21.51
CA GLU A 121 -14.60 -2.13 20.57
C GLU A 121 -15.30 -2.14 19.20
N ALA A 122 -16.62 -1.94 19.19
CA ALA A 122 -17.42 -1.83 17.98
C ALA A 122 -17.04 -0.60 17.14
N ALA A 123 -16.96 0.59 17.76
CA ALA A 123 -16.60 1.82 17.07
C ALA A 123 -15.16 1.78 16.52
N GLN A 124 -14.21 1.22 17.28
CA GLN A 124 -12.84 1.02 16.81
C GLN A 124 -12.76 0.09 15.60
N SER A 125 -13.47 -1.03 15.65
CA SER A 125 -13.49 -2.01 14.55
C SER A 125 -14.14 -1.44 13.29
N GLU A 126 -15.21 -0.66 13.45
CA GLU A 126 -15.90 0.01 12.34
C GLU A 126 -15.02 1.09 11.71
N TYR A 127 -14.35 1.92 12.51
CA TYR A 127 -13.41 2.94 12.01
C TYR A 127 -12.25 2.29 11.26
N ALA A 128 -11.60 1.28 11.85
CA ALA A 128 -10.51 0.57 11.21
C ALA A 128 -10.94 -0.07 9.88
N LEU A 129 -12.14 -0.68 9.84
CA LEU A 129 -12.68 -1.24 8.60
C LEU A 129 -12.98 -0.14 7.57
N GLY A 130 -13.62 0.96 7.99
CA GLY A 130 -13.95 2.10 7.14
C GLY A 130 -12.70 2.71 6.49
N LEU A 131 -11.64 2.88 7.27
CA LEU A 131 -10.35 3.36 6.77
C LEU A 131 -9.73 2.37 5.78
N ARG A 132 -9.73 1.05 6.08
CA ARG A 132 -9.21 0.02 5.17
C ARG A 132 -9.94 0.01 3.83
N ILE A 133 -11.27 0.08 3.86
CA ILE A 133 -12.09 0.10 2.64
C ILE A 133 -11.86 1.40 1.86
N THR A 134 -11.76 2.54 2.54
CA THR A 134 -11.43 3.83 1.91
C THR A 134 -10.10 3.75 1.17
N VAL A 135 -9.05 3.24 1.81
CA VAL A 135 -7.73 3.08 1.20
C VAL A 135 -7.80 2.10 0.03
N ALA A 136 -8.46 0.95 0.17
CA ALA A 136 -8.61 -0.01 -0.91
C ALA A 136 -9.38 0.54 -2.13
N LEU A 137 -10.46 1.28 -1.91
CA LEU A 137 -11.21 1.97 -2.96
C LEU A 137 -10.33 2.98 -3.69
N SER A 138 -9.54 3.75 -2.93
CA SER A 138 -8.62 4.74 -3.48
C SER A 138 -7.55 4.10 -4.37
N VAL A 139 -6.97 2.96 -3.97
CA VAL A 139 -5.98 2.23 -4.77
C VAL A 139 -6.63 1.62 -6.00
N GLY A 140 -7.80 0.98 -5.86
CA GLY A 140 -8.55 0.46 -7.01
C GLY A 140 -8.79 1.56 -8.05
N PHE A 141 -9.25 2.74 -7.62
CA PHE A 141 -9.43 3.89 -8.49
C PHE A 141 -8.11 4.39 -9.09
N ALA A 142 -7.04 4.46 -8.30
CA ALA A 142 -5.72 4.88 -8.75
C ALA A 142 -5.17 3.99 -9.87
N ILE A 143 -5.31 2.67 -9.75
CA ILE A 143 -4.88 1.73 -10.79
C ILE A 143 -5.74 1.89 -12.04
N VAL A 144 -7.05 2.08 -11.93
CA VAL A 144 -7.92 2.36 -13.09
C VAL A 144 -7.42 3.60 -13.85
N VAL A 145 -7.17 4.70 -13.14
CA VAL A 145 -6.63 5.93 -13.73
C VAL A 145 -5.27 5.67 -14.37
N GLY A 146 -4.36 4.97 -13.67
CA GLY A 146 -3.03 4.65 -14.16
C GLY A 146 -3.03 3.75 -15.40
N VAL A 147 -3.91 2.76 -15.45
CA VAL A 147 -4.09 1.87 -16.61
C VAL A 147 -4.67 2.64 -17.79
N TYR A 148 -5.70 3.46 -17.56
CA TYR A 148 -6.26 4.32 -18.59
C TYR A 148 -5.20 5.30 -19.14
N ARG A 149 -4.35 5.84 -18.25
CA ARG A 149 -3.22 6.70 -18.60
C ARG A 149 -2.22 6.00 -19.54
N ILE A 150 -1.83 4.76 -19.24
CA ILE A 150 -0.89 3.98 -20.08
C ILE A 150 -1.47 3.78 -21.48
N ILE A 151 -2.76 3.45 -21.58
CA ILE A 151 -3.44 3.24 -22.86
C ILE A 151 -3.48 4.54 -23.66
N ARG A 152 -3.86 5.65 -23.03
CA ARG A 152 -3.96 6.97 -23.68
C ARG A 152 -2.61 7.65 -23.91
N GLY A 153 -1.55 7.19 -23.24
CA GLY A 153 -0.22 7.76 -23.35
C GLY A 153 -0.05 9.12 -22.67
N TRP A 154 -0.80 9.37 -21.60
CA TRP A 154 -0.67 10.65 -20.89
C TRP A 154 0.63 10.69 -20.09
N PRO A 155 1.36 11.83 -20.12
CA PRO A 155 2.59 11.97 -19.34
C PRO A 155 2.29 11.88 -17.84
N VAL A 156 2.98 10.97 -17.15
CA VAL A 156 2.74 10.67 -15.73
C VAL A 156 2.93 11.89 -14.82
N GLN A 157 3.90 12.75 -15.16
CA GLN A 157 4.29 13.92 -14.36
C GLN A 157 3.13 14.89 -14.09
N TYR A 158 2.21 15.09 -15.05
CA TYR A 158 1.12 16.04 -14.88
C TYR A 158 0.07 15.55 -13.89
N LEU A 159 -0.23 14.25 -13.91
CA LEU A 159 -1.16 13.66 -12.95
C LEU A 159 -0.55 13.59 -11.55
N ILE A 160 0.75 13.29 -11.44
CA ILE A 160 1.46 13.31 -10.15
C ILE A 160 1.46 14.74 -9.58
N LEU A 161 1.81 15.74 -10.39
CA LEU A 161 1.83 17.14 -9.95
C LEU A 161 0.45 17.60 -9.50
N GLY A 162 -0.59 17.33 -10.29
CA GLY A 162 -1.97 17.65 -9.93
C GLY A 162 -2.43 16.93 -8.66
N GLY A 163 -2.04 15.67 -8.51
CA GLY A 163 -2.28 14.88 -7.30
C GLY A 163 -1.65 15.50 -6.06
N TYR A 164 -0.37 15.89 -6.12
CA TYR A 164 0.31 16.52 -4.98
C TYR A 164 -0.25 17.88 -4.64
N ILE A 165 -0.64 18.68 -5.63
CA ILE A 165 -1.39 19.93 -5.40
C ILE A 165 -2.68 19.61 -4.64
N GLY A 166 -3.41 18.56 -5.05
CA GLY A 166 -4.59 18.08 -4.34
C GLY A 166 -4.30 17.67 -2.90
N VAL A 167 -3.21 16.92 -2.66
CA VAL A 167 -2.77 16.54 -1.31
C VAL A 167 -2.48 17.77 -0.44
N ILE A 168 -1.75 18.76 -0.97
CA ILE A 168 -1.43 20.00 -0.25
C ILE A 168 -2.70 20.77 0.12
N ILE A 169 -3.63 20.92 -0.83
CA ILE A 169 -4.92 21.58 -0.60
C ILE A 169 -5.71 20.83 0.47
N MET A 170 -5.87 19.51 0.34
CA MET A 170 -6.57 18.69 1.32
C MET A 170 -5.95 18.75 2.71
N THR A 171 -4.61 18.78 2.80
CA THR A 171 -3.88 18.87 4.07
C THR A 171 -4.24 20.15 4.82
N ALA A 172 -4.52 21.25 4.13
CA ALA A 172 -4.91 22.51 4.78
C ALA A 172 -6.31 22.46 5.44
N PHE A 173 -7.17 21.54 5.01
CA PHE A 173 -8.54 21.39 5.54
C PHE A 173 -8.71 20.16 6.44
N ALA A 174 -7.77 19.21 6.41
CA ALA A 174 -7.91 17.93 7.10
C ALA A 174 -7.71 18.07 8.63
N PRO A 175 -8.42 17.26 9.44
CA PRO A 175 -8.15 17.15 10.88
C PRO A 175 -6.69 16.75 11.14
N LYS A 176 -6.05 17.34 12.15
CA LYS A 176 -4.61 17.12 12.42
C LYS A 176 -4.29 15.67 12.74
N GLU A 177 -5.25 15.00 13.35
CA GLU A 177 -5.21 13.62 13.80
C GLU A 177 -5.12 12.65 12.62
N ILE A 178 -5.77 12.98 11.49
CA ILE A 178 -5.79 12.09 10.32
C ILE A 178 -4.67 12.36 9.31
N ILE A 179 -4.04 13.54 9.36
CA ILE A 179 -2.97 13.89 8.41
C ILE A 179 -1.84 12.87 8.48
N GLY A 180 -1.35 12.52 9.66
CA GLY A 180 -0.29 11.51 9.81
C GLY A 180 -0.70 10.17 9.20
N ILE A 181 -1.89 9.69 9.56
CA ILE A 181 -2.46 8.42 9.05
C ILE A 181 -2.61 8.45 7.53
N ALA A 182 -3.00 9.57 6.93
CA ALA A 182 -3.17 9.72 5.49
C ALA A 182 -1.84 9.57 4.74
N TYR A 183 -0.77 10.19 5.23
CA TYR A 183 0.55 10.10 4.63
C TYR A 183 1.17 8.70 4.82
N ASP A 184 0.97 8.08 5.98
CA ASP A 184 1.41 6.70 6.24
C ASP A 184 0.64 5.69 5.39
N SER A 185 -0.66 5.91 5.19
CA SER A 185 -1.50 5.07 4.32
C SER A 185 -0.98 5.02 2.88
N GLY A 186 -0.46 6.14 2.36
CA GLY A 186 0.19 6.16 1.05
C GLY A 186 1.49 5.34 1.00
N GLY A 187 2.26 5.30 2.09
CA GLY A 187 3.43 4.43 2.21
C GLY A 187 3.06 2.95 2.32
N VAL A 188 2.01 2.66 3.09
CA VAL A 188 1.49 1.31 3.30
C VAL A 188 1.01 0.65 2.01
N THR A 189 0.48 1.40 1.04
CA THR A 189 0.06 0.81 -0.24
C THR A 189 1.23 0.45 -1.15
N THR A 190 2.45 0.85 -0.80
CA THR A 190 3.70 0.46 -1.51
C THR A 190 4.36 -0.81 -0.95
N SER A 191 3.58 -1.62 -0.25
CA SER A 191 4.02 -2.80 0.50
C SER A 191 4.05 -4.09 -0.32
N THR A 192 4.30 -5.20 0.39
CA THR A 192 4.72 -6.49 -0.16
C THR A 192 3.73 -7.16 -1.10
N ILE A 193 2.42 -6.93 -0.97
CA ILE A 193 1.43 -7.51 -1.89
C ILE A 193 1.17 -6.59 -3.08
N THR A 194 0.87 -5.33 -2.78
CA THR A 194 0.28 -4.41 -3.75
C THR A 194 1.28 -4.04 -4.84
N VAL A 195 2.54 -3.73 -4.49
CA VAL A 195 3.53 -3.26 -5.46
C VAL A 195 3.85 -4.30 -6.54
N PRO A 196 4.19 -5.55 -6.23
CA PRO A 196 4.49 -6.53 -7.28
C PRO A 196 3.30 -6.76 -8.21
N MET A 197 2.08 -6.79 -7.68
CA MET A 197 0.85 -6.98 -8.47
C MET A 197 0.55 -5.78 -9.38
N VAL A 198 0.64 -4.56 -8.84
CA VAL A 198 0.45 -3.32 -9.60
C VAL A 198 1.54 -3.16 -10.66
N THR A 199 2.79 -3.48 -10.32
CA THR A 199 3.94 -3.41 -11.22
C THR A 199 3.80 -4.43 -12.34
N ALA A 200 3.43 -5.68 -12.03
CA ALA A 200 3.17 -6.72 -13.01
C ALA A 200 2.11 -6.30 -14.03
N LEU A 201 0.99 -5.74 -13.56
CA LEU A 201 -0.05 -5.20 -14.41
C LEU A 201 0.46 -4.03 -15.27
N GLY A 202 1.14 -3.06 -14.66
CA GLY A 202 1.61 -1.85 -15.32
C GLY A 202 2.70 -2.12 -16.36
N VAL A 203 3.75 -2.85 -15.98
CA VAL A 203 4.86 -3.26 -16.84
C VAL A 203 4.36 -4.21 -17.92
N GLY A 204 3.50 -5.17 -17.59
CA GLY A 204 2.90 -6.10 -18.55
C GLY A 204 2.07 -5.37 -19.61
N LEU A 205 1.22 -4.44 -19.19
CA LEU A 205 0.41 -3.63 -20.10
C LEU A 205 1.29 -2.71 -20.97
N ALA A 206 2.23 -1.99 -20.38
CA ALA A 206 3.14 -1.13 -21.11
C ALA A 206 4.02 -1.91 -22.11
N SER A 207 4.47 -3.12 -21.77
CA SER A 207 5.26 -3.97 -22.67
C SER A 207 4.45 -4.51 -23.86
N SER A 208 3.13 -4.64 -23.68
CA SER A 208 2.23 -5.14 -24.73
C SER A 208 1.75 -4.07 -25.72
N ILE A 209 1.95 -2.78 -25.41
CA ILE A 209 1.48 -1.65 -26.23
C ILE A 209 2.68 -1.00 -26.92
N GLN A 210 2.66 -0.96 -28.26
CA GLN A 210 3.72 -0.30 -29.02
C GLN A 210 3.86 1.18 -28.65
N GLY A 211 5.10 1.65 -28.52
CA GLY A 211 5.41 3.04 -28.18
C GLY A 211 5.28 3.39 -26.69
N ARG A 212 5.05 2.40 -25.82
CA ARG A 212 5.09 2.58 -24.36
C ARG A 212 6.40 2.09 -23.77
N ASN A 213 6.85 2.74 -22.71
CA ASN A 213 8.08 2.37 -22.03
C ASN A 213 7.73 1.74 -20.67
N PRO A 214 8.05 0.46 -20.43
CA PRO A 214 7.66 -0.22 -19.18
C PRO A 214 8.20 0.45 -17.91
N LEU A 215 9.36 1.11 -17.97
CA LEU A 215 9.93 1.83 -16.82
C LEU A 215 9.15 3.11 -16.52
N SER A 216 9.01 4.02 -17.49
CA SER A 216 8.32 5.29 -17.22
C SER A 216 6.81 5.11 -17.13
N ASP A 217 6.25 4.23 -17.95
CA ASP A 217 4.80 4.07 -18.04
C ASP A 217 4.25 3.08 -17.03
N GLY A 218 4.88 1.92 -16.92
CA GLY A 218 4.45 0.81 -16.06
C GLY A 218 4.74 1.08 -14.59
N PHE A 219 5.97 1.46 -14.23
CA PHE A 219 6.34 1.71 -12.84
C PHE A 219 5.60 2.92 -12.23
N GLY A 220 5.25 3.91 -13.06
CA GLY A 220 4.49 5.09 -12.65
C GLY A 220 3.10 4.78 -12.06
N LEU A 221 2.56 3.57 -12.23
CA LEU A 221 1.33 3.13 -11.53
C LEU A 221 1.48 3.10 -10.01
N ILE A 222 2.66 2.79 -9.49
CA ILE A 222 2.93 2.73 -8.04
C ILE A 222 2.73 4.10 -7.41
N ALA A 223 3.17 5.16 -8.10
CA ALA A 223 3.01 6.54 -7.62
C ALA A 223 1.54 6.90 -7.42
N PHE A 224 0.64 6.47 -8.32
CA PHE A 224 -0.80 6.71 -8.15
C PHE A 224 -1.39 5.92 -6.99
N ALA A 225 -0.97 4.66 -6.83
CA ALA A 225 -1.41 3.81 -5.74
C ALA A 225 -0.98 4.35 -4.36
N SER A 226 0.09 5.14 -4.29
CA SER A 226 0.55 5.81 -3.06
C SER A 226 -0.11 7.19 -2.84
N LEU A 227 -0.29 7.97 -3.91
CA LEU A 227 -0.79 9.35 -3.82
C LEU A 227 -2.29 9.41 -3.52
N THR A 228 -3.08 8.57 -4.18
CA THR A 228 -4.56 8.63 -4.08
C THR A 228 -5.09 8.30 -2.68
N PRO A 229 -4.55 7.31 -1.94
CA PRO A 229 -4.89 7.08 -0.54
C PRO A 229 -4.79 8.31 0.34
N MET A 230 -3.76 9.15 0.16
CA MET A 230 -3.58 10.36 0.99
C MET A 230 -4.81 11.26 0.89
N VAL A 231 -5.31 11.49 -0.34
CA VAL A 231 -6.48 12.33 -0.59
C VAL A 231 -7.75 11.68 -0.03
N PHE A 232 -7.94 10.38 -0.26
CA PHE A 232 -9.15 9.66 0.18
C PHE A 232 -9.23 9.53 1.70
N VAL A 233 -8.12 9.26 2.37
CA VAL A 233 -8.06 9.18 3.84
C VAL A 233 -8.30 10.54 4.45
N MET A 234 -7.71 11.63 3.93
CA MET A 234 -8.05 12.98 4.40
C MET A 234 -9.54 13.30 4.21
N GLY A 235 -10.12 12.93 3.06
CA GLY A 235 -11.55 13.08 2.82
C GLY A 235 -12.41 12.26 3.79
N TYR A 236 -12.03 11.03 4.09
CA TYR A 236 -12.68 10.20 5.09
C TYR A 236 -12.64 10.85 6.48
N GLY A 237 -11.50 11.39 6.88
CA GLY A 237 -11.37 12.10 8.16
C GLY A 237 -12.24 13.33 8.25
N MET A 238 -12.39 14.09 7.17
CA MET A 238 -13.30 15.25 7.15
C MET A 238 -14.78 14.87 7.26
N VAL A 239 -15.16 13.65 6.88
CA VAL A 239 -16.55 13.18 6.95
C VAL A 239 -16.87 12.56 8.30
N VAL A 240 -15.87 11.96 8.95
CA VAL A 240 -16.03 11.24 10.22
C VAL A 240 -15.74 12.11 11.45
N ALA A 241 -14.89 13.14 11.32
CA ALA A 241 -14.62 14.13 12.37
C ALA A 241 -15.73 15.20 12.46
#